data_AF-A0A095ZRS4-F1
#
_entry.id   AF-A0A095ZRS4-F1
#
_cell.length_a   1.000
_cell.length_b   1.000
_cell.length_c   1.000
_cell.angle_alpha   90.00
_cell.angle_beta   90.00
_cell.angle_gamma   90.00
#
_symmetry.space_group_name_H-M   'P 1'
#
loop_
_entity.id
_entity.type
_entity.pdbx_description
1 polymer ?
#
loop_
_entity_poly.entity_id
_entity_poly.type
_entity_poly.pdbx_seq_one_letter_code
_entity_poly.pdbx_strand_id
1 'polypeptide(L)'
;MRVNDDNFFKWLEAGYPRPQLCREDWHSLNGEWGFQEDPDDVGLDQKWYKTDRSDSFGHAIIVPFPPDSKRSGYVWQDPQNDSEVVWYKRTITAENLTSSLEHPQWFINFEAVDYECDVWVNGQHAARHRGG
;
A
#
# COMPACT_ATOMS: atom_id res chain seq x y z
N MET A 1 25.95 5.91 -16.72
CA MET A 1 24.51 6.13 -16.49
C MET A 1 24.19 7.50 -17.05
N ARG A 2 23.53 7.58 -18.22
CA ARG A 2 23.19 8.86 -18.85
C ARG A 2 21.77 9.21 -18.41
N VAL A 3 21.62 10.36 -17.75
CA VAL A 3 20.31 10.95 -17.49
C VAL A 3 19.89 11.63 -18.81
N ASN A 4 18.78 11.20 -19.39
CA ASN A 4 18.14 11.94 -20.48
C ASN A 4 17.39 13.10 -19.83
N ASP A 5 17.89 14.32 -20.03
CA ASP A 5 17.34 15.56 -19.46
C ASP A 5 15.90 15.86 -19.97
N ASP A 6 15.49 15.24 -21.08
CA ASP A 6 14.22 15.50 -21.75
C ASP A 6 12.97 15.07 -20.97
N ASN A 7 13.10 14.27 -19.90
CA ASN A 7 11.95 13.76 -19.12
C ASN A 7 11.90 14.26 -17.67
N PHE A 8 12.82 15.11 -17.22
CA PHE A 8 12.96 15.51 -15.81
C PHE A 8 11.65 16.02 -15.17
N PHE A 9 10.88 16.84 -15.90
CA PHE A 9 9.61 17.40 -15.40
C PHE A 9 8.49 16.36 -15.27
N LYS A 10 8.44 15.37 -16.17
CA LYS A 10 7.46 14.27 -16.11
C LYS A 10 7.65 13.42 -14.83
N TRP A 11 8.88 13.31 -14.35
CA TRP A 11 9.22 12.56 -13.14
C TRP A 11 8.92 13.32 -11.84
N LEU A 12 8.98 14.65 -11.88
CA LEU A 12 8.66 15.50 -10.73
C LEU A 12 7.16 15.45 -10.41
N GLU A 13 6.30 15.48 -11.43
CA GLU A 13 4.84 15.35 -11.28
C GLU A 13 4.40 13.95 -10.87
N ALA A 14 5.16 12.93 -11.28
CA ALA A 14 4.93 11.52 -10.95
C ALA A 14 5.14 11.20 -9.45
N GLY A 15 5.74 12.09 -8.66
CA GLY A 15 6.01 11.82 -7.24
C GLY A 15 7.04 10.70 -7.02
N TYR A 16 7.91 10.43 -8.00
CA TYR A 16 8.83 9.31 -7.96
C TYR A 16 10.02 9.59 -7.02
N PRO A 17 10.30 8.74 -6.01
CA PRO A 17 11.29 9.06 -4.96
C PRO A 17 12.74 9.09 -5.43
N ARG A 18 13.03 8.44 -6.57
CA ARG A 18 14.40 8.35 -7.11
C ARG A 18 14.40 8.61 -8.61
N PRO A 19 14.42 9.89 -9.04
CA PRO A 19 14.40 10.27 -10.46
C PRO A 19 15.49 9.60 -11.31
N GLN A 20 16.61 9.21 -10.69
CA GLN A 20 17.71 8.51 -11.36
C GLN A 20 17.48 6.99 -11.54
N LEU A 21 16.50 6.38 -10.87
CA LEU A 21 16.15 4.95 -10.95
C LEU A 21 14.76 4.72 -11.54
N CYS A 22 14.24 5.72 -12.27
CA CYS A 22 12.94 5.65 -12.91
C CYS A 22 12.81 4.44 -13.83
N ARG A 23 11.84 3.59 -13.52
CA ARG A 23 11.29 2.63 -14.49
C ARG A 23 10.20 3.34 -15.27
N GLU A 24 10.18 3.12 -16.58
CA GLU A 24 9.19 3.73 -17.48
C GLU A 24 7.77 3.20 -17.20
N ASP A 25 7.65 1.92 -16.85
CA ASP A 25 6.38 1.27 -16.55
C ASP A 25 6.17 1.13 -15.03
N TRP A 26 5.44 2.06 -14.44
CA TRP A 26 5.00 1.97 -13.05
C TRP A 26 3.65 2.65 -12.86
N HIS A 27 2.95 2.26 -11.79
CA HIS A 27 1.68 2.85 -11.39
C HIS A 27 1.70 3.09 -9.88
N SER A 28 1.27 4.26 -9.43
CA SER A 28 1.14 4.55 -8.00
C SER A 28 -0.03 3.78 -7.41
N LEU A 29 0.18 3.12 -6.27
CA LEU A 29 -0.90 2.50 -5.51
C LEU A 29 -1.48 3.45 -4.44
N ASN A 30 -1.04 4.72 -4.41
CA ASN A 30 -1.62 5.74 -3.52
C ASN A 30 -3.10 5.98 -3.84
N GLY A 31 -3.82 6.54 -2.87
CA GLY A 31 -5.26 6.76 -2.93
C GLY A 31 -5.98 6.00 -1.82
N GLU A 32 -7.25 5.67 -2.06
CA GLU A 32 -8.11 5.05 -1.06
C GLU A 32 -7.83 3.54 -0.92
N TRP A 33 -7.61 3.10 0.31
CA TRP A 33 -7.44 1.70 0.69
C TRP A 33 -8.52 1.33 1.70
N GLY A 34 -8.92 0.06 1.72
CA GLY A 34 -9.69 -0.48 2.83
C GLY A 34 -8.82 -0.49 4.08
N PHE A 35 -9.42 -0.15 5.21
CA PHE A 35 -8.74 -0.05 6.49
C PHE A 35 -9.55 -0.72 7.59
N GLN A 36 -8.85 -1.37 8.53
CA GLN A 36 -9.46 -2.01 9.68
C GLN A 36 -8.50 -1.98 10.88
N GLU A 37 -9.00 -1.56 12.03
CA GLU A 37 -8.31 -1.71 13.31
C GLU A 37 -8.42 -3.15 13.81
N ASP A 38 -7.37 -3.64 14.46
CA ASP A 38 -7.31 -4.98 15.07
C ASP A 38 -6.79 -4.91 16.51
N PRO A 39 -7.54 -4.28 17.43
CA PRO A 39 -7.08 -4.02 18.80
C PRO A 39 -6.84 -5.29 19.63
N ASP A 40 -7.45 -6.41 19.22
CA ASP A 40 -7.32 -7.71 19.88
C ASP A 40 -6.36 -8.67 19.15
N ASP A 41 -5.67 -8.21 18.09
CA ASP A 41 -4.75 -9.00 17.24
C ASP A 41 -5.35 -10.34 16.75
N VAL A 42 -6.60 -10.30 16.28
CA VAL A 42 -7.36 -11.48 15.83
C VAL A 42 -7.37 -11.67 14.32
N GLY A 43 -6.92 -10.67 13.55
CA GLY A 43 -7.04 -10.67 12.10
C GLY A 43 -6.25 -11.79 11.40
N LEU A 44 -5.10 -12.18 11.97
CA LEU A 44 -4.34 -13.34 11.50
C LEU A 44 -5.09 -14.65 11.72
N ASP A 45 -5.61 -14.86 12.94
CA ASP A 45 -6.35 -16.06 13.32
C ASP A 45 -7.66 -16.20 12.53
N GLN A 46 -8.35 -15.08 12.31
CA GLN A 46 -9.57 -15.00 11.50
C GLN A 46 -9.32 -14.95 9.99
N LYS A 47 -8.05 -14.88 9.59
CA LYS A 47 -7.57 -14.91 8.21
C LYS A 47 -8.12 -13.78 7.33
N TRP A 48 -8.12 -12.55 7.85
CA TRP A 48 -8.57 -11.36 7.12
C TRP A 48 -7.80 -11.10 5.82
N TYR A 49 -6.59 -11.65 5.70
CA TYR A 49 -5.78 -11.62 4.46
C TYR A 49 -6.37 -12.44 3.30
N LYS A 50 -7.39 -13.28 3.52
CA LYS A 50 -8.02 -14.09 2.46
C LYS A 50 -8.94 -13.24 1.58
N THR A 51 -9.03 -13.61 0.32
CA THR A 51 -9.76 -12.83 -0.71
C THR A 51 -11.28 -12.88 -0.53
N ASP A 52 -11.79 -13.93 0.09
CA ASP A 52 -13.22 -14.13 0.41
C ASP A 52 -13.68 -13.41 1.68
N ARG A 53 -12.77 -12.72 2.38
CA ARG A 53 -13.05 -11.88 3.57
C ARG A 53 -13.09 -10.40 3.20
N SER A 54 -14.04 -10.00 2.35
CA SER A 54 -14.22 -8.60 1.97
C SER A 54 -14.92 -7.77 3.05
N ASP A 55 -15.67 -8.42 3.93
CA ASP A 55 -16.42 -7.85 5.04
C ASP A 55 -15.53 -7.39 6.21
N SER A 56 -14.29 -7.85 6.28
CA SER A 56 -13.34 -7.50 7.36
C SER A 56 -12.79 -6.08 7.28
N PHE A 57 -13.15 -5.26 6.28
CA PHE A 57 -12.62 -3.90 6.12
C PHE A 57 -13.77 -2.90 6.14
N GLY A 58 -14.09 -2.40 7.34
CA GLY A 58 -15.23 -1.51 7.58
C GLY A 58 -14.96 -0.03 7.25
N HIS A 59 -13.70 0.34 7.02
CA HIS A 59 -13.30 1.74 6.84
C HIS A 59 -12.43 1.94 5.59
N ALA A 60 -12.21 3.21 5.26
CA ALA A 60 -11.33 3.64 4.19
C ALA A 60 -10.25 4.58 4.75
N ILE A 61 -9.07 4.55 4.14
CA ILE A 61 -7.94 5.43 4.47
C ILE A 61 -7.23 5.89 3.19
N ILE A 62 -6.75 7.13 3.17
CA ILE A 62 -5.97 7.68 2.05
C ILE A 62 -4.47 7.48 2.29
N VAL A 63 -3.87 6.57 1.54
CA VAL A 63 -2.42 6.34 1.47
C VAL A 63 -1.80 7.42 0.57
N PRO A 64 -0.67 8.07 0.97
CA PRO A 64 0.31 7.60 1.96
C PRO A 64 0.23 8.29 3.33
N PHE A 65 -0.93 8.79 3.75
CA PHE A 65 -1.06 9.45 5.06
C PHE A 65 -1.27 8.42 6.17
N PRO A 66 -0.58 8.55 7.32
CA PRO A 66 -0.80 7.67 8.47
C PRO A 66 -2.21 7.91 9.06
N PRO A 67 -2.78 6.94 9.81
CA PRO A 67 -4.10 7.07 10.41
C PRO A 67 -4.31 8.37 11.19
N ASP A 68 -3.31 8.79 11.98
CA ASP A 68 -3.33 10.03 12.79
C ASP A 68 -3.40 11.33 11.98
N SER A 69 -3.09 11.26 10.70
CA SER A 69 -3.13 12.44 9.84
C SER A 69 -4.56 12.73 9.42
N LYS A 70 -5.02 13.97 9.63
CA LYS A 70 -6.31 14.43 9.08
C LYS A 70 -6.43 14.24 7.56
N ARG A 71 -5.30 14.16 6.84
CA ARG A 71 -5.28 13.96 5.38
C ARG A 71 -5.56 12.50 4.98
N SER A 72 -5.44 11.56 5.91
CA SER A 72 -5.80 10.16 5.70
C SER A 72 -7.32 10.00 5.55
N GLY A 73 -8.11 10.96 6.05
CA GLY A 73 -9.57 10.89 6.10
C GLY A 73 -10.09 9.87 7.11
N TYR A 74 -9.19 9.14 7.79
CA TYR A 74 -9.54 8.17 8.80
C TYR A 74 -9.68 8.82 10.18
N VAL A 75 -10.59 8.28 10.99
CA VAL A 75 -10.81 8.70 12.38
C VAL A 75 -10.88 7.42 13.21
N TRP A 76 -9.97 7.29 14.17
CA TRP A 76 -9.93 6.20 15.15
C TRP A 76 -11.29 6.00 15.81
N GLN A 77 -11.72 4.73 15.92
CA GLN A 77 -12.99 4.41 16.57
C GLN A 77 -12.92 4.60 18.09
N ASP A 78 -11.75 4.38 18.69
CA ASP A 78 -11.44 4.76 20.07
C ASP A 78 -10.35 5.85 20.10
N PRO A 79 -10.73 7.14 20.26
CA PRO A 79 -9.77 8.25 20.26
C PRO A 79 -8.79 8.26 21.44
N GLN A 80 -8.96 7.37 22.41
CA GLN A 80 -8.08 7.26 23.59
C GLN A 80 -7.12 6.08 23.49
N ASN A 81 -7.32 5.19 22.52
CA ASN A 81 -6.57 3.96 22.39
C ASN A 81 -6.46 3.55 20.93
N ASP A 82 -5.46 4.09 20.25
CA ASP A 82 -5.15 3.72 18.88
C ASP A 82 -4.67 2.26 18.85
N SER A 83 -5.20 1.46 17.92
CA SER A 83 -4.83 0.06 17.78
C SER A 83 -3.37 -0.11 17.37
N GLU A 84 -2.62 -0.97 18.09
CA GLU A 84 -1.23 -1.31 17.74
C GLU A 84 -1.14 -2.08 16.41
N VAL A 85 -2.18 -2.87 16.09
CA VAL A 85 -2.27 -3.63 14.85
C VAL A 85 -3.37 -3.05 13.97
N VAL A 86 -3.04 -2.79 12.71
CA VAL A 86 -3.97 -2.26 11.72
C VAL A 86 -3.77 -2.97 10.38
N TRP A 87 -4.86 -3.11 9.64
CA TRP A 87 -4.88 -3.78 8.35
C TRP A 87 -5.21 -2.82 7.23
N TYR A 88 -4.45 -2.94 6.13
CA TYR A 88 -4.65 -2.22 4.89
C TYR A 88 -4.98 -3.19 3.77
N LYS A 89 -5.95 -2.85 2.91
CA LYS A 89 -6.33 -3.66 1.75
C LYS A 89 -6.49 -2.82 0.50
N ARG A 90 -5.87 -3.26 -0.59
CA ARG A 90 -6.00 -2.67 -1.91
C ARG A 90 -6.28 -3.75 -2.96
N THR A 91 -7.31 -3.52 -3.76
CA THR A 91 -7.53 -4.29 -4.99
C THR A 91 -6.75 -3.64 -6.12
N ILE A 92 -5.90 -4.43 -6.78
CA ILE A 92 -5.15 -4.02 -7.97
C ILE A 92 -5.88 -4.59 -9.18
N THR A 93 -6.35 -3.72 -10.08
CA THR A 93 -7.08 -4.12 -11.30
C THR A 93 -6.16 -4.06 -12.50
N ALA A 94 -6.64 -4.54 -13.66
CA ALA A 94 -5.90 -4.46 -14.92
C ALA A 94 -5.52 -3.01 -15.30
N GLU A 95 -6.28 -2.00 -14.85
CA GLU A 95 -5.96 -0.59 -15.08
C GLU A 95 -4.70 -0.14 -14.32
N ASN A 96 -4.38 -0.80 -13.21
CA ASN A 96 -3.16 -0.53 -12.45
C ASN A 96 -1.93 -1.26 -13.01
N LEU A 97 -2.14 -2.16 -13.98
CA LEU A 97 -1.07 -2.94 -14.61
C LEU A 97 -0.68 -2.28 -15.92
N THR A 98 0.53 -1.70 -15.97
CA THR A 98 0.99 -0.90 -17.12
C THR A 98 1.73 -1.70 -18.20
N SER A 99 2.05 -2.97 -17.95
CA SER A 99 2.87 -3.79 -18.84
C SER A 99 2.06 -4.58 -19.87
N SER A 100 2.45 -4.48 -21.14
CA SER A 100 1.95 -5.29 -22.26
C SER A 100 2.79 -6.56 -22.53
N LEU A 101 3.71 -6.92 -21.62
CA LEU A 101 4.66 -8.01 -21.86
C LEU A 101 3.97 -9.38 -21.82
N GLU A 102 4.41 -10.30 -22.67
CA GLU A 102 3.92 -11.69 -22.72
C GLU A 102 4.21 -12.47 -21.42
N HIS A 103 5.21 -12.02 -20.63
CA HIS A 103 5.57 -12.55 -19.31
C HIS A 103 6.01 -11.44 -18.34
N PRO A 104 5.08 -10.71 -17.70
CA PRO A 104 5.44 -9.61 -16.82
C PRO A 104 5.87 -10.13 -15.43
N GLN A 105 7.01 -9.66 -14.94
CA GLN A 105 7.38 -9.76 -13.52
C GLN A 105 6.93 -8.47 -12.82
N TRP A 106 6.05 -8.60 -11.84
CA TRP A 106 5.51 -7.46 -11.10
C TRP A 106 6.28 -7.24 -9.80
N PHE A 107 6.51 -5.98 -9.48
CA PHE A 107 7.09 -5.54 -8.22
C PHE A 107 6.13 -4.58 -7.55
N ILE A 108 5.81 -4.82 -6.28
CA ILE A 108 5.13 -3.87 -5.41
C ILE A 108 6.21 -3.27 -4.52
N ASN A 109 6.27 -1.96 -4.43
CA ASN A 109 7.22 -1.24 -3.59
C ASN A 109 6.46 -0.42 -2.54
N PHE A 110 6.79 -0.64 -1.28
CA PHE A 110 6.33 0.19 -0.17
C PHE A 110 7.49 1.10 0.24
N GLU A 111 7.29 2.41 0.20
CA GLU A 111 8.37 3.37 0.49
C GLU A 111 8.76 3.38 1.96
N ALA A 112 7.76 3.27 2.83
CA ALA A 112 7.90 3.19 4.28
C ALA A 112 6.64 2.50 4.84
N VAL A 113 6.82 1.63 5.84
CA VAL A 113 5.74 1.08 6.65
C VAL A 113 6.24 0.99 8.07
N ASP A 114 5.70 1.82 8.96
CA ASP A 114 6.17 1.90 10.34
C ASP A 114 5.32 1.00 11.26
N TYR A 115 5.89 0.13 12.10
CA TYR A 115 7.30 -0.30 12.14
C TYR A 115 7.51 -1.70 11.57
N GLU A 116 6.51 -2.57 11.69
CA GLU A 116 6.54 -3.95 11.23
C GLU A 116 5.34 -4.22 10.35
N CYS A 117 5.55 -4.92 9.24
CA CYS A 117 4.47 -5.30 8.35
C CYS A 117 4.65 -6.68 7.77
N ASP A 118 3.52 -7.34 7.56
CA ASP A 118 3.39 -8.54 6.75
C ASP A 118 2.50 -8.21 5.54
N VAL A 119 2.89 -8.73 4.38
CA VAL A 119 2.21 -8.46 3.11
C VAL A 119 1.67 -9.77 2.56
N TRP A 120 0.38 -9.76 2.23
CA TRP A 120 -0.27 -10.86 1.52
C TRP A 120 -0.75 -10.41 0.15
N VAL A 121 -0.54 -11.27 -0.85
CA VAL A 121 -1.07 -11.10 -2.20
C VAL A 121 -2.03 -12.25 -2.49
N ASN A 122 -3.29 -11.93 -2.76
CA ASN A 122 -4.34 -12.92 -3.00
C ASN A 122 -4.41 -14.03 -1.92
N GLY A 123 -4.22 -13.64 -0.66
CA GLY A 123 -4.27 -14.55 0.49
C GLY A 123 -3.06 -15.46 0.69
N GLN A 124 -1.96 -15.20 -0.02
CA GLN A 124 -0.66 -15.85 0.16
C GLN A 124 0.32 -14.84 0.77
N HIS A 125 1.06 -15.26 1.80
CA HIS A 125 2.10 -14.43 2.41
C HIS A 125 3.25 -14.24 1.42
N ALA A 126 3.63 -12.99 1.19
CA ALA A 126 4.62 -12.61 0.18
C ALA A 126 5.90 -12.04 0.81
N ALA A 127 5.76 -11.27 1.89
CA ALA A 127 6.89 -10.61 2.54
C ALA A 127 6.58 -10.24 3.99
N ARG A 128 7.64 -10.08 4.77
CA ARG A 128 7.64 -9.44 6.08
C ARG A 128 8.76 -8.41 6.12
N HIS A 129 8.51 -7.24 6.70
CA HIS A 129 9.50 -6.20 6.90
C HIS A 129 9.42 -5.64 8.32
N ARG A 130 10.57 -5.22 8.86
CA ARG A 130 10.68 -4.56 10.16
C ARG A 130 11.69 -3.42 10.03
N GLY A 131 11.24 -2.20 10.27
CA GLY A 131 11.91 -0.96 9.89
C GLY A 131 10.94 -0.03 9.17
N GLY A 132 10.90 1.24 9.58
CA GLY A 132 10.15 2.31 8.90
C GLY A 132 10.89 2.84 7.68
#